data_AF-A0A838S107-F1
#
_entry.id   AF-A0A838S107-F1
#
_cell.length_a   1.000
_cell.length_b   1.000
_cell.length_c   1.000
_cell.angle_alpha   90.00
_cell.angle_beta   90.00
_cell.angle_gamma   90.00
#
_symmetry.space_group_name_H-M   'P 1'
#
loop_
_entity.id
_entity.type
_entity.pdbx_description
1 polymer ?
#
loop_
_entity_poly.entity_id
_entity_poly.type
_entity_poly.pdbx_seq_one_letter_code
_entity_poly.pdbx_strand_id
1 'polypeptide(L)'
;MKGWDRRRGYLVAELDPSEATLLRGLVGQVRDMLGARAAESPSDELTELTGMTTGPATPPEDRVLARLLPDFSREDESLSGGMRSLHEPELLAAKDGVARVVLETCPARGGRVRLTAEQAAAWLSALNDVRLALGTTLEVSEGMPDELPPDDPRASHLPVYHWLTWVQESLIHAVTE
;
A
#
# COMPACT_ATOMS: atom_id res chain seq x y z
N MET A 1 -18.61 6.87 -0.21
CA MET A 1 -18.54 5.53 0.37
C MET A 1 -19.34 5.53 1.66
N LYS A 2 -20.21 4.53 1.86
CA LYS A 2 -20.74 4.25 3.20
C LYS A 2 -19.68 3.44 3.95
N GLY A 3 -19.48 3.72 5.24
CA GLY A 3 -18.47 3.05 6.06
C GLY A 3 -18.65 1.52 6.06
N TRP A 4 -17.60 0.80 6.45
CA TRP A 4 -17.67 -0.65 6.54
C TRP A 4 -18.63 -1.10 7.65
N ASP A 5 -19.41 -2.14 7.35
CA ASP A 5 -20.30 -2.81 8.28
C ASP A 5 -19.94 -4.30 8.38
N ARG A 6 -20.08 -4.89 9.57
CA ARG A 6 -20.04 -6.35 9.72
C ARG A 6 -21.42 -6.97 9.50
N ARG A 7 -21.54 -7.85 8.51
CA ARG A 7 -22.80 -8.55 8.17
C ARG A 7 -22.56 -10.04 7.98
N ARG A 8 -23.12 -10.87 8.87
CA ARG A 8 -23.08 -12.35 8.78
C ARG A 8 -21.67 -12.92 8.56
N GLY A 9 -20.68 -12.41 9.30
CA GLY A 9 -19.29 -12.85 9.21
C GLY A 9 -18.46 -12.23 8.07
N TYR A 10 -19.05 -11.34 7.25
CA TYR A 10 -18.35 -10.58 6.22
C TYR A 10 -18.29 -9.09 6.58
N LEU A 11 -17.26 -8.43 6.08
CA LEU A 11 -17.15 -6.97 6.10
C LEU A 11 -17.67 -6.46 4.76
N VAL A 12 -18.63 -5.54 4.80
CA VAL A 12 -19.27 -5.02 3.58
C VAL A 12 -19.23 -3.51 3.52
N ALA A 13 -19.06 -2.98 2.33
CA ALA A 13 -19.18 -1.56 2.04
C ALA A 13 -19.71 -1.33 0.63
N GLU A 14 -20.07 -0.08 0.33
CA GLU A 14 -20.55 0.35 -0.99
C GLU A 14 -19.67 1.48 -1.50
N LEU A 15 -19.02 1.24 -2.64
CA LEU A 15 -18.19 2.21 -3.35
C LEU A 15 -18.95 2.73 -4.56
N ASP A 16 -18.91 4.04 -4.80
CA ASP A 16 -19.37 4.56 -6.08
C ASP A 16 -18.32 4.31 -7.20
N PRO A 17 -18.67 4.52 -8.49
CA PRO A 17 -17.74 4.26 -9.59
C PRO A 17 -16.45 5.08 -9.54
N SER A 18 -16.52 6.33 -9.06
CA SER A 18 -15.35 7.21 -8.95
C SER A 18 -14.43 6.76 -7.82
N GLU A 19 -14.98 6.38 -6.68
CA GLU A 19 -14.23 5.84 -5.54
C GLU A 19 -13.51 4.54 -5.88
N ALA A 20 -14.21 3.63 -6.56
CA ALA A 20 -13.61 2.38 -7.01
C ALA A 20 -12.50 2.62 -8.04
N THR A 21 -12.71 3.53 -8.99
CA THR A 21 -11.69 3.89 -10.00
C THR A 21 -10.46 4.48 -9.33
N LEU A 22 -10.66 5.42 -8.39
CA LEU A 22 -9.60 6.08 -7.64
C LEU A 22 -8.80 5.08 -6.82
N LEU A 23 -9.45 4.27 -5.99
CA LEU A 23 -8.78 3.28 -5.14
C LEU A 23 -7.98 2.28 -5.97
N ARG A 24 -8.57 1.74 -7.05
CA ARG A 24 -7.88 0.80 -7.93
C ARG A 24 -6.69 1.44 -8.63
N GLY A 25 -6.80 2.70 -9.06
CA GLY A 25 -5.71 3.44 -9.67
C GLY A 25 -4.54 3.63 -8.70
N LEU A 26 -4.83 4.07 -7.47
CA LEU A 26 -3.80 4.28 -6.44
C LEU A 26 -3.12 2.97 -6.03
N VAL A 27 -3.89 1.90 -5.81
CA VAL A 27 -3.33 0.56 -5.50
C VAL A 27 -2.51 0.04 -6.67
N GLY A 28 -2.97 0.24 -7.91
CA GLY A 28 -2.23 -0.11 -9.12
C GLY A 28 -0.89 0.61 -9.22
N GLN A 29 -0.88 1.92 -8.97
CA GLN A 29 0.35 2.72 -8.97
C GLN A 29 1.37 2.23 -7.94
N VAL A 30 0.93 1.96 -6.69
CA VAL A 30 1.83 1.40 -5.66
C VAL A 30 2.37 0.04 -6.10
N ARG A 31 1.51 -0.81 -6.68
CA ARG A 31 1.90 -2.12 -7.19
C ARG A 31 2.94 -2.03 -8.31
N ASP A 32 2.78 -1.09 -9.24
CA ASP A 32 3.74 -0.87 -10.32
C ASP A 32 5.10 -0.41 -9.79
N MET A 33 5.13 0.45 -8.76
CA MET A 33 6.38 0.87 -8.10
C MET A 33 7.07 -0.32 -7.41
N LEU A 34 6.32 -1.15 -6.69
CA LEU A 34 6.86 -2.36 -6.06
C LEU A 34 7.37 -3.37 -7.10
N GLY A 35 6.66 -3.53 -8.21
CA GLY A 35 7.06 -4.40 -9.32
C GLY A 35 8.34 -3.92 -10.00
N ALA A 36 8.49 -2.61 -10.20
CA ALA A 36 9.73 -2.03 -10.72
C ALA A 36 10.91 -2.32 -9.79
N ARG A 37 10.72 -2.16 -8.47
CA ARG A 37 11.74 -2.47 -7.48
C ARG A 37 12.13 -3.95 -7.46
N ALA A 38 11.15 -4.85 -7.58
CA ALA A 38 11.43 -6.29 -7.68
C ALA A 38 12.29 -6.62 -8.92
N ALA A 39 12.05 -5.93 -10.04
CA ALA A 39 12.77 -6.13 -11.30
C ALA A 39 14.22 -5.58 -11.30
N GLU A 40 14.61 -4.78 -10.31
CA GLU A 40 16.00 -4.27 -10.17
C GLU A 40 17.01 -5.36 -9.76
N SER A 41 16.54 -6.58 -9.46
CA SER A 41 17.39 -7.66 -8.93
C SER A 41 17.95 -8.56 -10.04
N PRO A 42 19.28 -8.59 -10.26
CA PRO A 42 19.91 -9.52 -11.20
C PRO A 42 20.09 -10.87 -10.52
N SER A 43 19.03 -11.67 -10.40
CA SER A 43 19.05 -12.90 -9.57
C SER A 43 18.91 -14.21 -10.35
N ASP A 44 18.81 -14.19 -11.68
CA ASP A 44 18.43 -15.39 -12.44
C ASP A 44 19.43 -16.56 -12.26
N GLU A 45 20.75 -16.36 -12.44
CA GLU A 45 21.72 -17.47 -12.36
C GLU A 45 21.90 -18.04 -10.94
N LEU A 46 21.90 -17.21 -9.90
CA LEU A 46 22.08 -17.66 -8.52
C LEU A 46 20.78 -18.31 -7.98
N THR A 47 19.62 -17.79 -8.39
CA THR A 47 18.30 -18.35 -8.04
C THR A 47 18.13 -19.73 -8.66
N GLU A 48 18.54 -19.92 -9.92
CA GLU A 48 18.51 -21.24 -10.58
C GLU A 48 19.35 -22.29 -9.82
N LEU A 49 20.48 -21.87 -9.23
CA LEU A 49 21.38 -22.77 -8.49
C LEU A 49 20.97 -23.02 -7.04
N THR A 50 20.37 -22.03 -6.37
CA THR A 50 20.14 -22.06 -4.91
C THR A 50 18.67 -22.12 -4.51
N GLY A 51 17.75 -21.78 -5.42
CA GLY A 51 16.33 -21.57 -5.14
C GLY A 51 16.04 -20.31 -4.32
N MET A 52 17.04 -19.48 -4.02
CA MET A 52 16.90 -18.27 -3.23
C MET A 52 16.91 -17.04 -4.14
N THR A 53 15.81 -16.28 -4.13
CA THR A 53 15.75 -14.96 -4.75
C THR A 53 16.36 -13.93 -3.81
N THR A 54 17.37 -13.20 -4.29
CA THR A 54 17.99 -12.10 -3.57
C THR A 54 17.61 -10.76 -4.17
N GLY A 55 17.30 -9.78 -3.33
CA GLY A 55 17.00 -8.39 -3.71
C GLY A 55 18.22 -7.48 -3.73
N PRO A 56 18.04 -6.19 -4.09
CA PRO A 56 19.12 -5.21 -4.07
C PRO A 56 19.59 -4.95 -2.63
N ALA A 57 20.89 -4.82 -2.41
CA ALA A 57 21.44 -4.54 -1.09
C ALA A 57 21.36 -3.05 -0.70
N THR A 58 21.11 -2.17 -1.66
CA THR A 58 20.98 -0.73 -1.43
C THR A 58 19.53 -0.33 -1.18
N PRO A 59 19.27 0.71 -0.37
CA PRO A 59 17.92 1.23 -0.17
C PRO A 59 17.36 1.84 -1.47
N PRO A 60 16.02 1.91 -1.64
CA PRO A 60 15.41 2.61 -2.77
C PRO A 60 15.76 4.10 -2.78
N GLU A 61 16.09 4.65 -3.95
CA GLU A 61 16.36 6.09 -4.12
C GLU A 61 15.07 6.93 -4.08
N ASP A 62 13.96 6.35 -4.57
CA ASP A 62 12.65 6.98 -4.53
C ASP A 62 12.12 7.07 -3.09
N ARG A 63 11.69 8.27 -2.68
CA ARG A 63 11.25 8.55 -1.31
C ARG A 63 10.01 7.75 -0.91
N VAL A 64 9.09 7.47 -1.84
CA VAL A 64 7.89 6.69 -1.57
C VAL A 64 8.27 5.22 -1.37
N LEU A 65 9.09 4.64 -2.25
CA LEU A 65 9.59 3.27 -2.06
C LEU A 65 10.40 3.13 -0.77
N ALA A 66 11.27 4.09 -0.45
CA ALA A 66 12.01 4.08 0.81
C ALA A 66 11.08 4.13 2.04
N ARG A 67 9.92 4.80 1.95
CA ARG A 67 8.91 4.81 3.00
C ARG A 67 8.20 3.46 3.14
N LEU A 68 7.92 2.79 2.02
CA LEU A 68 7.24 1.49 1.97
C LEU A 68 8.18 0.32 2.32
N LEU A 69 9.48 0.47 2.06
CA LEU A 69 10.53 -0.53 2.24
C LEU A 69 11.65 0.02 3.14
N PRO A 70 11.33 0.38 4.40
CA PRO A 70 12.28 0.98 5.31
C PRO A 70 13.47 0.06 5.59
N ASP A 71 14.58 0.65 6.02
CA ASP A 71 15.76 -0.11 6.44
C ASP A 71 15.48 -1.04 7.62
N PHE A 72 16.10 -2.22 7.56
CA PHE A 72 16.03 -3.22 8.63
C PHE A 72 16.84 -2.79 9.86
N SER A 73 17.90 -2.00 9.65
CA SER A 73 18.70 -1.38 10.71
C SER A 73 19.02 0.05 10.33
N ARG A 74 18.80 0.99 11.28
CA ARG A 74 19.21 2.40 11.13
C ARG A 74 20.63 2.67 11.61
N GLU A 75 21.21 1.73 12.35
CA GLU A 75 22.49 1.90 13.04
C GLU A 75 23.64 1.23 12.28
N ASP A 76 23.34 0.23 11.44
CA ASP A 76 24.33 -0.54 10.69
C ASP A 76 23.87 -0.74 9.25
N GLU A 77 24.48 0.03 8.35
CA GLU A 77 24.21 0.00 6.90
C GLU A 77 24.59 -1.35 6.28
N SER A 78 25.68 -1.97 6.74
CA SER A 78 26.15 -3.25 6.21
C SER A 78 25.19 -4.39 6.57
N LEU A 79 24.71 -4.40 7.81
CA LEU A 79 23.67 -5.31 8.27
C LEU A 79 22.35 -5.06 7.54
N SER A 80 21.95 -3.78 7.40
CA SER A 80 20.73 -3.42 6.68
C SER A 80 20.76 -3.92 5.24
N GLY A 81 21.87 -3.74 4.52
CA GLY A 81 22.01 -4.21 3.15
C GLY A 81 21.96 -5.72 3.00
N GLY A 82 22.60 -6.47 3.91
CA GLY A 82 22.52 -7.94 3.94
C GLY A 82 21.10 -8.44 4.20
N MET A 83 20.42 -7.88 5.21
CA MET A 83 19.03 -8.24 5.53
C MET A 83 18.07 -7.87 4.40
N ARG A 84 18.30 -6.72 3.76
CA ARG A 84 17.52 -6.26 2.62
C ARG A 84 17.60 -7.24 1.45
N SER A 85 18.82 -7.63 1.07
CA SER A 85 19.02 -8.58 -0.01
C SER A 85 18.31 -9.91 0.25
N LEU A 86 18.22 -10.36 1.50
CA LEU A 86 17.57 -11.62 1.87
C LEU A 86 16.03 -11.52 2.01
N HIS A 87 15.51 -10.42 2.57
CA HIS A 87 14.10 -10.33 2.98
C HIS A 87 13.24 -9.41 2.12
N GLU A 88 13.84 -8.46 1.39
CA GLU A 88 13.07 -7.53 0.55
C GLU A 88 12.24 -8.26 -0.53
N PRO A 89 12.71 -9.34 -1.19
CA PRO A 89 11.90 -10.07 -2.17
C PRO A 89 10.60 -10.63 -1.58
N GLU A 90 10.66 -11.23 -0.39
CA GLU A 90 9.47 -11.76 0.30
C GLU A 90 8.53 -10.63 0.73
N LEU A 91 9.09 -9.51 1.20
CA LEU A 91 8.31 -8.32 1.57
C LEU A 91 7.59 -7.72 0.36
N LEU A 92 8.26 -7.61 -0.79
CA LEU A 92 7.68 -7.16 -2.05
C LEU A 92 6.56 -8.08 -2.50
N ALA A 93 6.76 -9.39 -2.45
CA ALA A 93 5.74 -10.38 -2.79
C ALA A 93 4.52 -10.31 -1.86
N ALA A 94 4.72 -10.11 -0.56
CA ALA A 94 3.63 -9.93 0.40
C ALA A 94 2.83 -8.66 0.11
N LYS A 95 3.50 -7.54 -0.19
CA LYS A 95 2.88 -6.27 -0.56
C LYS A 95 2.10 -6.35 -1.89
N ASP A 96 2.67 -7.00 -2.90
CA ASP A 96 1.97 -7.28 -4.16
C ASP A 96 0.71 -8.14 -3.92
N GLY A 97 0.84 -9.16 -3.07
CA GLY A 97 -0.26 -10.05 -2.71
C GLY A 97 -1.45 -9.32 -2.09
N VAL A 98 -1.22 -8.43 -1.13
CA VAL A 98 -2.31 -7.66 -0.51
C VAL A 98 -2.91 -6.63 -1.46
N ALA A 99 -2.10 -5.98 -2.31
CA ALA A 99 -2.58 -5.08 -3.35
C ALA A 99 -3.49 -5.82 -4.35
N ARG A 100 -3.09 -7.02 -4.77
CA ARG A 100 -3.88 -7.88 -5.66
C ARG A 100 -5.23 -8.24 -5.05
N VAL A 101 -5.30 -8.56 -3.74
CA VAL A 101 -6.58 -8.83 -3.07
C VAL A 101 -7.53 -7.64 -3.20
N VAL A 102 -7.06 -6.41 -3.02
CA VAL A 102 -7.89 -5.21 -3.24
C VAL A 102 -8.36 -5.12 -4.69
N LEU A 103 -7.47 -5.33 -5.66
CA LEU A 103 -7.82 -5.29 -7.08
C LEU A 103 -8.76 -6.43 -7.51
N GLU A 104 -8.78 -7.56 -6.82
CA GLU A 104 -9.69 -8.67 -7.11
C GLU A 104 -11.07 -8.46 -6.47
N THR A 105 -11.11 -7.82 -5.31
CA THR A 105 -12.34 -7.70 -4.50
C THR A 105 -13.03 -6.34 -4.61
N CYS A 106 -12.35 -5.30 -5.12
CA CYS A 106 -12.92 -3.98 -5.41
C CYS A 106 -13.55 -3.97 -6.82
N PRO A 107 -14.88 -3.85 -6.98
CA PRO A 107 -15.53 -3.85 -8.30
C PRO A 107 -15.09 -2.67 -9.17
N ALA A 108 -14.66 -2.93 -10.40
CA ALA A 108 -14.10 -1.89 -11.29
C ALA A 108 -15.08 -0.75 -11.66
N ARG A 109 -16.40 -0.96 -11.52
CA ARG A 109 -17.43 0.06 -11.80
C ARG A 109 -18.13 0.57 -10.54
N GLY A 110 -17.53 0.35 -9.37
CA GLY A 110 -18.20 0.55 -8.09
C GLY A 110 -19.22 -0.55 -7.79
N GLY A 111 -19.83 -0.46 -6.61
CA GLY A 111 -20.80 -1.41 -6.08
C GLY A 111 -20.40 -1.96 -4.71
N ARG A 112 -21.06 -3.05 -4.34
CA ARG A 112 -20.86 -3.70 -3.05
C ARG A 112 -19.53 -4.46 -3.01
N VAL A 113 -18.71 -4.12 -2.03
CA VAL A 113 -17.54 -4.91 -1.63
C VAL A 113 -17.96 -5.85 -0.49
N ARG A 114 -17.48 -7.09 -0.51
CA ARG A 114 -17.72 -8.07 0.55
C ARG A 114 -16.45 -8.87 0.81
N LEU A 115 -15.88 -8.70 2.00
CA LEU A 115 -14.60 -9.28 2.39
C LEU A 115 -14.77 -10.32 3.50
N THR A 116 -13.96 -11.38 3.45
CA THR A 116 -13.66 -12.21 4.62
C THR A 116 -12.75 -11.43 5.60
N ALA A 117 -12.51 -12.00 6.79
CA ALA A 117 -11.57 -11.39 7.75
C ALA A 117 -10.15 -11.30 7.19
N GLU A 118 -9.69 -12.33 6.47
CA GLU A 118 -8.36 -12.37 5.84
C GLU A 118 -8.24 -11.33 4.72
N GLN A 119 -9.29 -11.19 3.91
CA GLN A 119 -9.34 -10.16 2.87
C GLN A 119 -9.39 -8.75 3.47
N ALA A 120 -10.09 -8.56 4.59
CA ALA A 120 -10.10 -7.28 5.31
C ALA A 120 -8.71 -6.92 5.85
N ALA A 121 -7.97 -7.88 6.41
CA ALA A 121 -6.59 -7.67 6.83
C ALA A 121 -5.69 -7.26 5.64
N ALA A 122 -5.82 -7.93 4.49
CA ALA A 122 -5.11 -7.54 3.27
C ALA A 122 -5.47 -6.11 2.81
N TRP A 123 -6.76 -5.75 2.85
CA TRP A 123 -7.21 -4.39 2.54
C TRP A 123 -6.59 -3.36 3.48
N LEU A 124 -6.52 -3.62 4.79
CA LEU A 124 -5.90 -2.71 5.75
C LEU A 124 -4.42 -2.50 5.45
N SER A 125 -3.68 -3.56 5.13
CA SER A 125 -2.27 -3.46 4.73
C SER A 125 -2.10 -2.65 3.45
N ALA A 126 -2.89 -2.92 2.41
CA ALA A 126 -2.82 -2.21 1.14
C ALA A 126 -3.24 -0.73 1.25
N LEU A 127 -4.31 -0.43 1.99
CA LEU A 127 -4.74 0.94 2.26
C LEU A 127 -3.67 1.73 3.01
N ASN A 128 -3.02 1.10 3.98
CA ASN A 128 -1.91 1.73 4.69
C ASN A 128 -0.72 2.02 3.75
N ASP A 129 -0.37 1.09 2.86
CA ASP A 129 0.70 1.31 1.87
C ASP A 129 0.36 2.48 0.93
N VAL A 130 -0.86 2.54 0.40
CA VAL A 130 -1.32 3.67 -0.42
C VAL A 130 -1.30 4.98 0.36
N ARG A 131 -1.74 4.97 1.62
CA ARG A 131 -1.76 6.16 2.48
C ARG A 131 -0.34 6.64 2.79
N LEU A 132 0.60 5.73 3.05
CA LEU A 132 2.01 6.05 3.25
C LEU A 132 2.62 6.65 1.99
N ALA A 133 2.36 6.06 0.82
CA ALA A 133 2.84 6.58 -0.45
C ALA A 133 2.34 7.99 -0.73
N LEU A 134 1.01 8.19 -0.63
CA LEU A 134 0.40 9.50 -0.85
C LEU A 134 0.85 10.52 0.19
N GLY A 135 0.93 10.12 1.47
CA GLY A 135 1.40 10.98 2.56
C GLY A 135 2.85 11.44 2.37
N THR A 136 3.72 10.58 1.83
CA THR A 136 5.09 10.95 1.47
C THR A 136 5.13 11.92 0.28
N THR A 137 4.32 11.71 -0.76
CA THR A 137 4.21 12.65 -1.89
C THR A 137 3.68 14.02 -1.45
N LEU A 138 2.75 14.05 -0.50
CA LEU A 138 2.15 15.28 0.02
C LEU A 138 3.02 15.97 1.09
N GLU A 139 4.06 15.30 1.60
CA GLU A 139 4.86 15.74 2.74
C GLU A 139 3.98 16.02 3.98
N VAL A 140 3.03 15.11 4.26
CA VAL A 140 2.12 15.20 5.41
C VAL A 140 2.91 15.22 6.72
N SER A 141 2.58 16.17 7.60
CA SER A 141 3.17 16.33 8.93
C SER A 141 2.09 16.70 9.95
N GLU A 142 2.40 16.58 11.25
CA GLU A 142 1.44 16.82 12.34
C GLU A 142 0.82 18.23 12.35
N GLY A 143 1.48 19.22 11.73
CA GLY A 143 1.00 20.60 11.64
C GLY A 143 0.33 20.96 10.31
N MET A 144 0.11 19.99 9.42
CA MET A 144 -0.55 20.24 8.14
C MET A 144 -2.02 20.62 8.36
N PRO A 145 -2.52 21.71 7.74
CA PRO A 145 -3.94 22.05 7.82
C PRO A 145 -4.82 21.04 7.07
N ASP A 146 -6.08 20.91 7.47
CA ASP A 146 -7.06 20.02 6.81
C ASP A 146 -7.37 20.44 5.37
N GLU A 147 -7.15 21.73 5.05
CA GLU A 147 -7.31 22.28 3.71
C GLU A 147 -6.06 23.09 3.35
N LEU A 148 -5.60 22.92 2.11
CA LEU A 148 -4.53 23.72 1.53
C LEU A 148 -5.10 24.82 0.64
N PRO A 149 -4.37 25.93 0.44
CA PRO A 149 -4.73 26.96 -0.54
C PRO A 149 -5.03 26.34 -1.91
N PRO A 150 -6.03 26.82 -2.67
CA PRO A 150 -6.40 26.25 -3.97
C PRO A 150 -5.28 26.25 -5.02
N ASP A 151 -4.29 27.13 -4.86
CA ASP A 151 -3.10 27.26 -5.69
C ASP A 151 -1.93 26.35 -5.26
N ASP A 152 -2.04 25.66 -4.11
CA ASP A 152 -1.06 24.64 -3.71
C ASP A 152 -1.21 23.40 -4.63
N PRO A 153 -0.14 22.93 -5.28
CA PRO A 153 -0.18 21.74 -6.14
C PRO A 153 -0.74 20.49 -5.46
N ARG A 154 -0.64 20.41 -4.13
CA ARG A 154 -1.09 19.27 -3.31
C ARG A 154 -2.57 19.32 -2.97
N ALA A 155 -3.23 20.47 -3.16
CA ALA A 155 -4.62 20.68 -2.73
C ALA A 155 -5.59 19.64 -3.31
N SER A 156 -5.34 19.15 -4.53
CA SER A 156 -6.18 18.11 -5.17
C SER A 156 -6.02 16.71 -4.57
N HIS A 157 -4.90 16.44 -3.90
CA HIS A 157 -4.54 15.13 -3.38
C HIS A 157 -4.83 14.99 -1.89
N LEU A 158 -4.84 16.09 -1.13
CA LEU A 158 -5.11 16.06 0.31
C LEU A 158 -6.50 15.49 0.66
N PRO A 159 -7.60 15.84 -0.03
CA PRO A 159 -8.90 15.22 0.20
C PRO A 159 -8.90 13.70 -0.04
N VAL A 160 -8.11 13.22 -1.01
CA VAL A 160 -7.94 11.78 -1.27
C VAL A 160 -7.24 11.10 -0.10
N TYR A 161 -6.21 11.74 0.47
CA TYR A 161 -5.52 11.24 1.67
C TYR A 161 -6.46 11.14 2.87
N HIS A 162 -7.28 12.16 3.13
CA HIS A 162 -8.28 12.12 4.20
C HIS A 162 -9.34 11.05 3.96
N TRP A 163 -9.83 10.92 2.73
CA TRP A 163 -10.78 9.87 2.36
C TRP A 163 -10.21 8.47 2.62
N LEU A 164 -8.98 8.19 2.17
CA LEU A 164 -8.30 6.92 2.44
C LEU A 164 -8.14 6.64 3.93
N THR A 165 -7.80 7.68 4.71
CA THR A 165 -7.69 7.58 6.17
C THR A 165 -9.01 7.15 6.79
N TRP A 166 -10.11 7.80 6.42
CA TRP A 166 -11.45 7.45 6.89
C TRP A 166 -11.89 6.04 6.44
N VAL A 167 -11.59 5.65 5.19
CA VAL A 167 -11.89 4.29 4.69
C VAL A 167 -11.16 3.23 5.52
N GLN A 168 -9.88 3.47 5.85
CA GLN A 168 -9.09 2.58 6.69
C GLN A 168 -9.64 2.52 8.12
N GLU A 169 -9.94 3.66 8.74
CA GLU A 169 -10.51 3.74 10.09
C GLU A 169 -11.84 3.02 10.19
N SER A 170 -12.75 3.23 9.23
CA SER A 170 -14.04 2.54 9.23
C SER A 170 -13.90 1.03 9.08
N LEU A 171 -12.92 0.54 8.30
CA LEU A 171 -12.62 -0.90 8.21
C LEU A 171 -12.04 -1.45 9.52
N ILE A 172 -11.15 -0.71 10.19
CA ILE A 172 -10.61 -1.08 11.50
C ILE A 172 -11.76 -1.25 12.50
N HIS A 173 -12.65 -0.26 12.60
CA HIS A 173 -13.81 -0.32 13.48
C HIS A 173 -14.67 -1.56 13.21
N ALA A 174 -15.02 -1.81 11.95
CA ALA A 174 -15.87 -2.95 11.58
C ALA A 174 -15.21 -4.31 11.84
N VAL A 175 -13.87 -4.41 11.83
CA VAL A 175 -13.14 -5.64 12.17
C VAL A 175 -13.11 -5.89 13.68
N THR A 176 -13.07 -4.81 14.47
CA THR A 176 -13.01 -4.87 15.94
C THR A 176 -14.38 -5.05 16.62
N GLU A 177 -15.47 -4.78 15.90
CA GLU A 177 -16.84 -5.11 16.31
C GLU A 177 -17.18 -6.60 16.13
#